data_AF-A0A7Y2CA45-F1
#
_entry.id   AF-A0A7Y2CA45-F1
#
_cell.length_a   1.000
_cell.length_b   1.000
_cell.length_c   1.000
_cell.angle_alpha   90.00
_cell.angle_beta   90.00
_cell.angle_gamma   90.00
#
_symmetry.space_group_name_H-M   'P 1'
#
loop_
_entity.id
_entity.type
_entity.pdbx_description
1 polymer ?
#
loop_
_entity_poly.entity_id
_entity_poly.type
_entity_poly.pdbx_seq_one_letter_code
_entity_poly.pdbx_strand_id
1 'polypeptide(L)'
;MSRRLRCALMLACVLLVAGCASAPDVPRIRIWHQKIGPERLFFERVVSQYNAENDDHVVEVLYRETEEARNLFVIASVGGKGPELLFGPSDNVSVLALTESIMPLNRVFDTAYLAQFNEEGVLSWNNQQWMVADQVGNHLMFVYNKRYISEPPATISEMISMLTELTGRPDITYGLTWNYTEPFFFLPFLTGYGGWVMDEEGRPSLNTEATVKAIRLILDLRDKYRVIPGTTDYDTAEATFKEQRVA
;
A
#
# COMPACT_ATOMS: atom_id res chain seq x y z
N MET A 1 4.06 -13.86 -72.63
CA MET A 1 3.36 -13.43 -71.39
C MET A 1 1.87 -13.33 -71.67
N SER A 2 1.11 -14.36 -71.29
CA SER A 2 -0.32 -14.46 -71.61
C SER A 2 -1.15 -13.49 -70.75
N ARG A 3 -2.27 -12.99 -71.28
CA ARG A 3 -3.24 -12.14 -70.53
C ARG A 3 -3.65 -12.76 -69.18
N ARG A 4 -3.66 -14.09 -69.08
CA ARG A 4 -3.97 -14.84 -67.85
C ARG A 4 -2.90 -14.70 -66.76
N LEU A 5 -1.62 -14.55 -67.12
CA LEU A 5 -0.52 -14.40 -66.16
C LEU A 5 -0.45 -12.98 -65.57
N ARG A 6 -0.88 -11.96 -66.33
CA ARG A 6 -0.96 -10.56 -65.85
C ARG A 6 -2.13 -10.34 -64.88
N CYS A 7 -3.26 -11.01 -65.07
CA CYS A 7 -4.38 -10.95 -64.13
C CYS A 7 -4.07 -11.69 -62.81
N ALA A 8 -3.35 -12.82 -62.85
CA ALA A 8 -2.96 -13.55 -61.64
C ALA A 8 -1.96 -12.77 -60.77
N LEU A 9 -1.00 -12.05 -61.38
CA LEU A 9 -0.06 -11.21 -60.63
C LEU A 9 -0.73 -9.95 -60.03
N MET A 10 -1.70 -9.34 -60.72
CA MET A 10 -2.47 -8.21 -60.16
C MET A 10 -3.37 -8.65 -59.00
N LEU A 11 -3.97 -9.85 -59.06
CA LEU A 11 -4.80 -10.36 -57.97
C LEU A 11 -3.96 -10.72 -56.72
N ALA A 12 -2.73 -11.22 -56.92
CA ALA A 12 -1.80 -11.51 -55.82
C ALA A 12 -1.25 -10.24 -55.14
N CYS A 13 -1.06 -9.14 -55.87
CA CYS A 13 -0.66 -7.86 -55.27
C CYS A 13 -1.79 -7.16 -54.50
N VAL A 14 -3.05 -7.38 -54.87
CA VAL A 14 -4.20 -6.77 -54.15
C VAL A 14 -4.51 -7.51 -52.84
N LEU A 15 -4.16 -8.80 -52.73
CA LEU A 15 -4.32 -9.59 -51.50
C LEU A 15 -3.24 -9.34 -50.43
N LEU A 16 -2.15 -8.65 -50.76
CA LEU A 16 -1.08 -8.30 -49.81
C LEU A 16 -1.27 -6.93 -49.13
N VAL A 17 -2.30 -6.16 -49.51
CA VAL A 17 -2.62 -4.84 -48.93
C VAL A 17 -3.85 -4.91 -48.00
N ALA A 18 -4.48 -6.07 -47.89
CA ALA A 18 -5.59 -6.29 -46.97
C ALA A 18 -5.09 -6.65 -45.57
N GLY A 19 -4.89 -5.63 -44.73
CA GLY A 19 -5.27 -5.74 -43.32
C GLY A 19 -4.17 -6.00 -42.31
N CYS A 20 -3.14 -5.15 -42.23
CA CYS A 20 -2.72 -4.68 -40.90
C CYS A 20 -3.67 -3.54 -40.50
N ALA A 21 -4.94 -3.86 -40.27
CA ALA A 21 -5.76 -2.98 -39.43
C ALA A 21 -5.17 -3.14 -38.03
N SER A 22 -4.37 -2.17 -37.59
CA SER A 22 -4.10 -2.01 -36.16
C SER A 22 -5.47 -2.01 -35.48
N ALA A 23 -5.70 -2.97 -34.59
CA ALA A 23 -6.89 -2.98 -33.75
C ALA A 23 -7.10 -1.56 -33.19
N PRO A 24 -8.34 -1.07 -33.11
CA PRO A 24 -8.59 0.23 -32.51
C PRO A 24 -7.87 0.29 -31.16
N ASP A 25 -7.14 1.38 -30.92
CA ASP A 25 -6.41 1.59 -29.66
C ASP A 25 -7.47 1.77 -28.56
N VAL A 26 -7.83 0.66 -27.92
CA VAL A 26 -8.83 0.64 -26.86
C VAL A 26 -8.29 1.50 -25.72
N PRO A 27 -9.02 2.55 -25.28
CA PRO A 27 -8.57 3.44 -24.21
C PRO A 27 -8.12 2.65 -22.98
N ARG A 28 -7.03 3.10 -22.34
CA ARG A 28 -6.43 2.42 -21.18
C ARG A 28 -6.57 3.29 -19.94
N ILE A 29 -7.10 2.71 -18.87
CA ILE A 29 -7.15 3.32 -17.54
C ILE A 29 -6.11 2.60 -16.68
N ARG A 30 -5.08 3.31 -16.27
CA ARG A 30 -3.98 2.76 -15.48
C ARG A 30 -4.19 3.08 -14.01
N ILE A 31 -3.89 2.11 -13.17
CA ILE A 31 -3.96 2.24 -11.72
C ILE A 31 -2.59 1.84 -11.17
N TRP A 32 -1.93 2.77 -10.46
CA TRP A 32 -0.81 2.37 -9.60
C TRP A 32 -1.34 2.02 -8.22
N HIS A 33 -0.88 0.92 -7.65
CA HIS A 33 -1.32 0.46 -6.33
C HIS A 33 -0.17 -0.13 -5.51
N GLN A 34 -0.34 -0.17 -4.20
CA GLN A 34 0.61 -0.77 -3.27
C GLN A 34 0.15 -2.07 -2.61
N LYS A 35 -0.99 -2.62 -3.02
CA LYS A 35 -1.50 -3.90 -2.50
C LYS A 35 -0.45 -5.01 -2.62
N ILE A 36 -0.32 -5.84 -1.58
CA ILE A 36 0.70 -6.91 -1.48
C ILE A 36 0.07 -8.29 -1.32
N GLY A 37 0.88 -9.35 -1.51
CA GLY A 37 0.51 -10.72 -1.17
C GLY A 37 -0.84 -11.18 -1.76
N PRO A 38 -1.69 -11.85 -0.97
CA PRO A 38 -3.02 -12.29 -1.41
C PRO A 38 -3.95 -11.15 -1.86
N GLU A 39 -3.82 -9.96 -1.27
CA GLU A 39 -4.66 -8.80 -1.63
C GLU A 39 -4.36 -8.34 -3.06
N ARG A 40 -3.08 -8.31 -3.45
CA ARG A 40 -2.67 -8.00 -4.83
C ARG A 40 -3.26 -8.98 -5.84
N LEU A 41 -3.14 -10.28 -5.57
CA LEU A 41 -3.65 -11.33 -6.44
C LEU A 41 -5.18 -11.30 -6.56
N PHE A 42 -5.87 -10.90 -5.48
CA PHE A 42 -7.29 -10.66 -5.50
C PHE A 42 -7.63 -9.45 -6.38
N PHE A 43 -6.93 -8.33 -6.21
CA PHE A 43 -7.16 -7.12 -7.01
C PHE A 43 -6.91 -7.32 -8.51
N GLU A 44 -5.80 -7.96 -8.88
CA GLU A 44 -5.48 -8.30 -10.29
C GLU A 44 -6.57 -9.20 -10.91
N ARG A 45 -7.15 -10.11 -10.13
CA ARG A 45 -8.26 -10.97 -10.58
C ARG A 45 -9.55 -10.18 -10.80
N VAL A 46 -9.90 -9.29 -9.87
CA VAL A 46 -11.08 -8.42 -10.00
C VAL A 46 -10.97 -7.54 -11.23
N VAL A 47 -9.79 -6.95 -11.49
CA VAL A 47 -9.54 -6.16 -12.70
C VAL A 47 -9.64 -7.01 -13.97
N SER A 48 -9.14 -8.25 -13.94
CA SER A 48 -9.28 -9.18 -15.07
C SER A 48 -10.74 -9.51 -15.37
N GLN A 49 -11.57 -9.69 -14.33
CA GLN A 49 -13.02 -9.92 -14.48
C GLN A 49 -13.71 -8.69 -15.04
N TYR A 50 -13.42 -7.51 -14.49
CA TYR A 50 -13.94 -6.24 -15.00
C TYR A 50 -13.62 -6.06 -16.49
N ASN A 51 -12.37 -6.28 -16.90
CA ASN A 51 -11.98 -6.17 -18.31
C ASN A 51 -12.64 -7.20 -19.22
N ALA A 52 -13.04 -8.38 -18.71
CA ALA A 52 -13.75 -9.38 -19.50
C ALA A 52 -15.22 -9.01 -19.76
N GLU A 53 -15.75 -8.06 -18.97
CA GLU A 53 -17.14 -7.58 -19.04
C GLU A 53 -17.25 -6.18 -19.70
N ASN A 54 -16.12 -5.55 -20.05
CA ASN A 54 -16.06 -4.18 -20.58
C ASN A 54 -15.22 -4.13 -21.87
N ASP A 55 -15.86 -3.77 -23.00
CA ASP A 55 -15.20 -3.64 -24.31
C ASP A 55 -14.79 -2.19 -24.63
N ASP A 56 -15.28 -1.20 -23.87
CA ASP A 56 -15.08 0.23 -24.14
C ASP A 56 -13.67 0.73 -23.75
N HIS A 57 -13.04 0.09 -22.76
CA HIS A 57 -11.70 0.42 -22.26
C HIS A 57 -11.06 -0.78 -21.57
N VAL A 58 -9.74 -0.72 -21.37
CA VAL A 58 -8.98 -1.72 -20.60
C VAL A 58 -8.40 -1.07 -19.35
N VAL A 59 -8.60 -1.70 -18.19
CA VAL A 59 -7.95 -1.32 -16.94
C VAL A 59 -6.63 -2.06 -16.80
N GLU A 60 -5.56 -1.34 -16.53
CA GLU A 60 -4.24 -1.87 -16.22
C GLU A 60 -3.84 -1.52 -14.80
N VAL A 61 -3.26 -2.49 -14.09
CA VAL A 61 -2.75 -2.29 -12.73
C VAL A 61 -1.25 -2.48 -12.70
N LEU A 62 -0.56 -1.61 -11.96
CA LEU A 62 0.87 -1.70 -11.71
C LEU A 62 1.15 -1.57 -10.22
N TYR A 63 1.76 -2.61 -9.65
CA TYR A 63 2.27 -2.55 -8.29
C TYR A 63 3.46 -1.60 -8.18
N ARG A 64 3.47 -0.81 -7.11
CA ARG A 64 4.56 0.04 -6.63
C ARG A 64 4.60 -0.01 -5.12
N GLU A 65 5.79 -0.03 -4.52
CA GLU A 65 5.94 0.15 -3.07
C GLU A 65 5.39 1.54 -2.66
N THR A 66 4.86 1.68 -1.44
CA THR A 66 4.18 2.88 -0.92
C THR A 66 4.90 4.19 -1.22
N GLU A 67 6.16 4.30 -0.81
CA GLU A 67 6.95 5.52 -0.93
C GLU A 67 7.37 5.75 -2.39
N GLU A 68 7.71 4.68 -3.11
CA GLU A 68 7.99 4.73 -4.54
C GLU A 68 6.76 5.23 -5.32
N ALA A 69 5.57 4.71 -5.02
CA ALA A 69 4.31 5.03 -5.68
C ALA A 69 4.01 6.52 -5.54
N ARG A 70 4.05 7.06 -4.32
CA ARG A 70 3.83 8.49 -4.07
C ARG A 70 4.81 9.36 -4.85
N ASN A 71 6.11 9.08 -4.72
CA ASN A 71 7.16 9.91 -5.30
C ASN A 71 7.08 9.91 -6.83
N LEU A 72 6.93 8.72 -7.43
CA LEU A 72 6.81 8.61 -8.89
C LEU A 72 5.51 9.20 -9.40
N PHE A 73 4.41 9.11 -8.64
CA PHE A 73 3.13 9.66 -9.08
C PHE A 73 3.21 11.18 -9.20
N VAL A 74 3.74 11.86 -8.17
CA VAL A 74 3.98 13.32 -8.21
C VAL A 74 4.88 13.70 -9.39
N ILE A 75 5.99 13.00 -9.58
CA ILE A 75 6.93 13.26 -10.69
C ILE A 75 6.25 13.07 -12.05
N ALA A 76 5.47 12.00 -12.21
CA ALA A 76 4.79 11.69 -13.46
C ALA A 76 3.70 12.73 -13.76
N SER A 77 2.91 13.13 -12.76
CA SER A 77 1.84 14.12 -12.90
C SER A 77 2.36 15.48 -13.35
N VAL A 78 3.49 15.94 -12.80
CA VAL A 78 4.17 17.19 -13.25
C VAL A 78 4.55 17.12 -14.74
N GLY A 79 4.92 15.94 -15.23
CA GLY A 79 5.24 15.70 -16.64
C GLY A 79 4.02 15.50 -17.56
N GLY A 80 2.79 15.61 -17.04
CA GLY A 80 1.56 15.26 -17.76
C GLY A 80 1.47 13.77 -18.10
N LYS A 81 2.14 12.93 -17.30
CA LYS A 81 2.20 11.47 -17.41
C LYS A 81 1.64 10.85 -16.13
N GLY A 82 1.79 9.54 -15.98
CA GLY A 82 1.36 8.80 -14.80
C GLY A 82 0.04 8.07 -15.05
N PRO A 83 -0.42 7.30 -14.06
CA PRO A 83 -1.68 6.57 -14.15
C PRO A 83 -2.87 7.52 -13.97
N GLU A 84 -4.03 7.10 -14.47
CA GLU A 84 -5.29 7.79 -14.26
C GLU A 84 -5.77 7.69 -12.80
N LEU A 85 -5.41 6.60 -12.10
CA LEU A 85 -5.75 6.38 -10.69
C LEU A 85 -4.52 5.98 -9.86
N LEU A 86 -4.50 6.42 -8.61
CA LEU A 86 -3.55 6.01 -7.59
C LEU A 86 -4.30 5.40 -6.41
N PHE A 87 -3.89 4.20 -6.01
CA PHE A 87 -4.35 3.53 -4.80
C PHE A 87 -3.24 3.55 -3.75
N GLY A 88 -3.49 4.17 -2.61
CA GLY A 88 -2.51 4.27 -1.53
C GLY A 88 -3.07 4.86 -0.24
N PRO A 89 -2.20 5.09 0.77
CA PRO A 89 -2.56 5.57 2.08
C PRO A 89 -3.12 7.00 2.04
N SER A 90 -4.01 7.30 2.97
CA SER A 90 -4.75 8.56 3.05
C SER A 90 -3.88 9.77 3.42
N ASP A 91 -2.77 9.57 4.14
CA ASP A 91 -1.85 10.64 4.56
C ASP A 91 -1.19 11.38 3.40
N ASN A 92 -1.12 10.73 2.22
CA ASN A 92 -0.57 11.33 1.01
C ASN A 92 -1.47 12.38 0.36
N VAL A 93 -2.77 12.44 0.71
CA VAL A 93 -3.73 13.33 0.06
C VAL A 93 -3.31 14.79 0.13
N SER A 94 -2.80 15.25 1.28
CA SER A 94 -2.39 16.65 1.45
C SER A 94 -1.26 17.03 0.48
N VAL A 95 -0.23 16.18 0.35
CA VAL A 95 0.89 16.37 -0.57
C VAL A 95 0.41 16.34 -2.03
N LEU A 96 -0.42 15.35 -2.38
CA LEU A 96 -0.95 15.19 -3.73
C LEU A 96 -1.84 16.37 -4.14
N ALA A 97 -2.66 16.89 -3.22
CA ALA A 97 -3.50 18.06 -3.45
C ALA A 97 -2.68 19.34 -3.58
N LEU A 98 -1.68 19.57 -2.70
CA LEU A 98 -0.81 20.75 -2.75
C LEU A 98 0.08 20.80 -4.00
N THR A 99 0.45 19.64 -4.53
CA THR A 99 1.22 19.52 -5.78
C THR A 99 0.34 19.45 -7.03
N GLU A 100 -0.98 19.62 -6.87
CA GLU A 100 -1.98 19.54 -7.96
C GLU A 100 -1.88 18.23 -8.76
N SER A 101 -1.43 17.14 -8.12
CA SER A 101 -1.24 15.83 -8.75
C SER A 101 -2.53 15.00 -8.79
N ILE A 102 -3.55 15.40 -8.01
CA ILE A 102 -4.89 14.79 -7.98
C ILE A 102 -5.96 15.88 -8.09
N MET A 103 -7.19 15.47 -8.44
CA MET A 103 -8.36 16.34 -8.46
C MET A 103 -9.32 15.98 -7.31
N PRO A 104 -10.10 16.95 -6.80
CA PRO A 104 -11.11 16.64 -5.78
C PRO A 104 -12.25 15.82 -6.38
N LEU A 105 -12.71 14.81 -5.63
CA LEU A 105 -13.69 13.82 -6.05
C LEU A 105 -15.09 14.37 -6.26
N ASN A 106 -15.44 15.49 -5.62
CA ASN A 106 -16.72 16.17 -5.86
C ASN A 106 -16.84 16.77 -7.28
N ARG A 107 -15.77 16.75 -8.09
CA ARG A 107 -15.82 17.06 -9.53
C ARG A 107 -16.21 15.85 -10.39
N VAL A 108 -16.15 14.65 -9.82
CA VAL A 108 -16.35 13.37 -10.51
C VAL A 108 -17.62 12.68 -10.01
N PHE A 109 -17.83 12.67 -8.70
CA PHE A 109 -18.95 12.02 -8.03
C PHE A 109 -19.86 13.04 -7.37
N ASP A 110 -21.16 12.77 -7.39
CA ASP A 110 -22.14 13.57 -6.66
C ASP A 110 -22.16 13.24 -5.16
N THR A 111 -22.82 14.09 -4.38
CA THR A 111 -22.95 13.90 -2.93
C THR A 111 -23.69 12.61 -2.58
N ALA A 112 -24.64 12.17 -3.42
CA ALA A 112 -25.42 10.97 -3.17
C ALA A 112 -24.58 9.69 -3.29
N TYR A 113 -23.62 9.67 -4.22
CA TYR A 113 -22.65 8.60 -4.36
C TYR A 113 -21.68 8.58 -3.18
N LEU A 114 -21.08 9.72 -2.83
CA LEU A 114 -20.12 9.80 -1.73
C LEU A 114 -20.76 9.46 -0.37
N ALA A 115 -22.05 9.75 -0.18
CA ALA A 115 -22.80 9.40 1.02
C ALA A 115 -23.06 7.89 1.19
N GLN A 116 -22.73 7.04 0.21
CA GLN A 116 -22.83 5.58 0.33
C GLN A 116 -21.65 4.98 1.11
N PHE A 117 -20.58 5.75 1.31
CA PHE A 117 -19.40 5.32 2.04
C PHE A 117 -19.55 5.65 3.53
N ASN A 118 -18.88 4.87 4.37
CA ASN A 118 -18.73 5.20 5.79
C ASN A 118 -17.98 6.53 5.94
N GLU A 119 -18.15 7.22 7.08
CA GLU A 119 -17.51 8.51 7.35
C GLU A 119 -15.97 8.46 7.19
N GLU A 120 -15.33 7.39 7.67
CA GLU A 120 -13.89 7.16 7.51
C GLU A 120 -13.47 6.81 6.06
N GLY A 121 -14.43 6.42 5.23
CA GLY A 121 -14.22 5.98 3.85
C GLY A 121 -14.12 7.12 2.84
N VAL A 122 -14.45 8.36 3.22
CA VAL A 122 -14.29 9.54 2.36
C VAL A 122 -13.35 10.54 3.03
N LEU A 123 -12.11 10.61 2.54
CA LEU A 123 -11.16 11.55 3.12
C LEU A 123 -11.43 12.97 2.61
N SER A 124 -11.66 13.87 3.57
CA SER A 124 -11.82 15.29 3.33
C SER A 124 -10.64 16.09 3.88
N TRP A 125 -10.15 17.05 3.10
CA TRP A 125 -9.08 17.98 3.49
C TRP A 125 -9.33 19.34 2.84
N ASN A 126 -9.14 20.43 3.60
CA ASN A 126 -9.43 21.80 3.16
C ASN A 126 -10.83 21.96 2.53
N ASN A 127 -11.87 21.43 3.18
CA ASN A 127 -13.27 21.48 2.74
C ASN A 127 -13.54 20.84 1.36
N GLN A 128 -12.68 19.92 0.92
CA GLN A 128 -12.86 19.14 -0.31
C GLN A 128 -12.66 17.65 -0.05
N GLN A 129 -13.34 16.82 -0.82
CA GLN A 129 -13.22 15.36 -0.78
C GLN A 129 -12.20 14.92 -1.83
N TRP A 130 -11.22 14.11 -1.45
CA TRP A 130 -10.06 13.80 -2.30
C TRP A 130 -9.84 12.32 -2.55
N MET A 131 -10.34 11.46 -1.66
CA MET A 131 -10.13 10.02 -1.73
C MET A 131 -11.37 9.29 -1.23
N VAL A 132 -11.69 8.18 -1.88
CA VAL A 132 -12.64 7.17 -1.40
C VAL A 132 -11.88 5.88 -1.13
N ALA A 133 -12.17 5.24 0.00
CA ALA A 133 -11.55 3.99 0.41
C ALA A 133 -12.38 2.80 -0.06
N ASP A 134 -11.71 1.75 -0.54
CA ASP A 134 -12.31 0.43 -0.77
C ASP A 134 -12.32 -0.41 0.52
N GLN A 135 -11.54 -0.02 1.52
CA GLN A 135 -11.42 -0.69 2.82
C GLN A 135 -11.08 0.29 3.95
N VAL A 136 -11.61 0.01 5.13
CA VAL A 136 -11.23 0.69 6.39
C VAL A 136 -10.29 -0.24 7.15
N GLY A 137 -9.15 0.29 7.59
CA GLY A 137 -8.09 -0.54 8.17
C GLY A 137 -6.79 0.23 8.34
N ASN A 138 -5.70 -0.33 7.82
CA ASN A 138 -4.35 0.26 7.92
C ASN A 138 -3.92 0.55 9.37
N HIS A 139 -4.37 -0.25 10.33
CA HIS A 139 -3.95 -0.16 11.73
C HIS A 139 -2.95 -1.28 12.07
N LEU A 140 -2.04 -0.98 12.99
CA LEU A 140 -1.06 -1.95 13.47
C LEU A 140 -1.64 -2.82 14.57
N MET A 141 -1.21 -4.07 14.62
CA MET A 141 -1.67 -5.06 15.60
C MET A 141 -0.52 -5.89 16.12
N PHE A 142 -0.66 -6.37 17.36
CA PHE A 142 0.19 -7.44 17.88
C PHE A 142 -0.32 -8.78 17.38
N VAL A 143 0.45 -9.44 16.52
CA VAL A 143 0.15 -10.77 15.98
C VAL A 143 1.09 -11.78 16.64
N TYR A 144 0.55 -12.90 17.12
CA TYR A 144 1.30 -13.91 17.86
C TYR A 144 1.02 -15.32 17.35
N ASN A 145 2.00 -16.20 17.46
CA ASN A 145 1.87 -17.60 17.10
C ASN A 145 1.33 -18.40 18.30
N LYS A 146 0.10 -18.91 18.13
CA LYS A 146 -0.61 -19.70 19.17
C LYS A 146 0.09 -20.99 19.59
N ARG A 147 1.10 -21.45 18.84
CA ARG A 147 1.98 -22.54 19.26
C ARG A 147 2.81 -22.18 20.50
N TYR A 148 3.15 -20.91 20.66
CA TYR A 148 4.05 -20.42 21.71
C TYR A 148 3.34 -19.53 22.73
N ILE A 149 2.32 -18.78 22.30
CA ILE A 149 1.58 -17.83 23.14
C ILE A 149 0.10 -18.22 23.14
N SER A 150 -0.41 -18.70 24.27
CA SER A 150 -1.84 -19.06 24.42
C SER A 150 -2.73 -17.85 24.68
N GLU A 151 -2.24 -16.89 25.46
CA GLU A 151 -2.92 -15.65 25.80
C GLU A 151 -1.98 -14.47 25.53
N PRO A 152 -2.41 -13.45 24.76
CA PRO A 152 -1.56 -12.30 24.48
C PRO A 152 -1.35 -11.44 25.73
N PRO A 153 -0.20 -10.76 25.87
CA PRO A 153 0.07 -9.88 27.01
C PRO A 153 -0.89 -8.67 27.00
N ALA A 154 -1.37 -8.28 28.17
CA ALA A 154 -2.23 -7.10 28.32
C ALA A 154 -1.41 -5.82 28.55
N THR A 155 -0.16 -5.95 28.99
CA THR A 155 0.73 -4.82 29.28
C THR A 155 2.11 -4.99 28.63
N ILE A 156 2.83 -3.88 28.44
CA ILE A 156 4.22 -3.91 27.94
C ILE A 156 5.14 -4.69 28.88
N SER A 157 4.91 -4.62 30.20
CA SER A 157 5.71 -5.37 31.19
C SER A 157 5.50 -6.88 31.05
N GLU A 158 4.24 -7.31 30.89
CA GLU A 158 3.91 -8.71 30.61
C GLU A 158 4.49 -9.17 29.28
N MET A 159 4.40 -8.33 28.25
CA MET A 159 5.01 -8.59 26.94
C MET A 159 6.51 -8.81 27.08
N ILE A 160 7.24 -7.90 27.74
CA ILE A 160 8.69 -8.04 27.94
C ILE A 160 9.03 -9.34 28.67
N SER A 161 8.31 -9.68 29.75
CA SER A 161 8.54 -10.92 30.49
C SER A 161 8.33 -12.14 29.62
N MET A 162 7.18 -12.22 28.94
CA MET A 162 6.82 -13.31 28.03
C MET A 162 7.85 -13.47 26.91
N LEU A 163 8.20 -12.38 26.22
CA LEU A 163 9.13 -12.42 25.11
C LEU A 163 10.56 -12.80 25.55
N THR A 164 10.96 -12.40 26.76
CA THR A 164 12.27 -12.78 27.33
C THR A 164 12.35 -14.29 27.57
N GLU A 165 11.27 -14.93 28.02
CA GLU A 165 11.20 -16.38 28.23
C GLU A 165 11.15 -17.21 26.93
N LEU A 166 10.65 -16.61 25.85
CA LEU A 166 10.52 -17.26 24.54
C LEU A 166 11.78 -17.10 23.70
N THR A 167 12.47 -15.97 23.81
CA THR A 167 13.67 -15.67 23.01
C THR A 167 14.78 -16.69 23.26
N GLY A 168 15.34 -17.26 22.19
CA GLY A 168 16.46 -18.21 22.25
C GLY A 168 16.05 -19.67 22.50
N ARG A 169 14.74 -19.99 22.54
CA ARG A 169 14.28 -21.38 22.45
C ARG A 169 14.72 -22.01 21.12
N PRO A 170 14.83 -23.35 21.02
CA PRO A 170 15.38 -24.02 19.84
C PRO A 170 14.75 -23.60 18.50
N ASP A 171 13.46 -23.29 18.52
CA ASP A 171 12.63 -22.86 17.39
C ASP A 171 12.38 -21.34 17.35
N ILE A 172 12.77 -20.55 18.36
CA ILE A 172 12.50 -19.12 18.45
C ILE A 172 13.82 -18.33 18.52
N THR A 173 14.14 -17.62 17.45
CA THR A 173 15.34 -16.75 17.41
C THR A 173 15.12 -15.47 18.22
N TYR A 174 13.94 -14.86 18.07
CA TYR A 174 13.55 -13.62 18.75
C TYR A 174 12.10 -13.73 19.24
N GLY A 175 11.79 -13.12 20.38
CA GLY A 175 10.42 -13.09 20.89
C GLY A 175 9.49 -12.25 20.02
N LEU A 176 9.98 -11.16 19.43
CA LEU A 176 9.17 -10.25 18.62
C LEU A 176 9.96 -9.73 17.42
N THR A 177 9.28 -9.46 16.32
CA THR A 177 9.86 -8.85 15.12
C THR A 177 8.85 -7.92 14.46
N TRP A 178 9.33 -6.79 13.94
CA TRP A 178 8.58 -5.85 13.10
C TRP A 178 9.56 -4.81 12.52
N ASN A 179 9.19 -4.14 11.44
CA ASN A 179 9.99 -3.07 10.82
C ASN A 179 10.08 -1.81 11.71
N TYR A 180 10.82 -1.88 12.83
CA TYR A 180 10.88 -0.83 13.84
C TYR A 180 11.70 0.40 13.42
N THR A 181 12.37 0.34 12.26
CA THR A 181 13.04 1.48 11.66
C THR A 181 12.10 2.38 10.87
N GLU A 182 10.93 1.86 10.47
CA GLU A 182 9.92 2.60 9.73
C GLU A 182 8.99 3.38 10.68
N PRO A 183 8.89 4.73 10.58
CA PRO A 183 8.13 5.57 11.51
C PRO A 183 6.67 5.16 11.75
N PHE A 184 6.00 4.57 10.75
CA PHE A 184 4.64 4.08 10.92
C PHE A 184 4.53 3.06 12.06
N PHE A 185 5.51 2.15 12.17
CA PHE A 185 5.55 1.11 13.19
C PHE A 185 6.01 1.59 14.58
N PHE A 186 6.48 2.84 14.67
CA PHE A 186 6.77 3.49 15.95
C PHE A 186 5.50 4.01 16.64
N LEU A 187 4.46 4.36 15.88
CA LEU A 187 3.30 5.09 16.41
C LEU A 187 2.59 4.39 17.58
N PRO A 188 2.37 3.06 17.60
CA PRO A 188 1.72 2.42 18.74
C PRO A 188 2.48 2.58 20.07
N PHE A 189 3.81 2.66 20.01
CA PHE A 189 4.63 2.89 21.21
C PHE A 189 4.57 4.35 21.66
N LEU A 190 4.57 5.29 20.72
CA LEU A 190 4.40 6.71 21.03
C LEU A 190 3.04 6.98 21.68
N THR A 191 1.97 6.47 21.09
CA THR A 191 0.60 6.65 21.59
C THR A 191 0.38 5.94 22.91
N GLY A 192 1.04 4.80 23.13
CA GLY A 192 1.05 4.11 24.44
C GLY A 192 1.62 4.95 25.59
N TYR A 193 2.51 5.92 25.29
CA TYR A 193 2.99 6.91 26.26
C TYR A 193 2.20 8.23 26.24
N GLY A 194 1.08 8.28 25.51
CA GLY A 194 0.24 9.48 25.38
C GLY A 194 0.81 10.55 24.45
N GLY A 195 1.78 10.21 23.61
CA GLY A 195 2.35 11.12 22.61
C GLY A 195 1.62 11.07 21.27
N TRP A 196 1.81 12.10 20.46
CA TRP A 196 1.37 12.17 19.06
C TRP A 196 2.41 12.89 18.20
N VAL A 197 2.28 12.79 16.87
CA VAL A 197 3.26 13.34 15.92
C VAL A 197 3.03 14.82 15.58
N MET A 198 1.80 15.30 15.78
CA MET A 198 1.39 16.69 15.53
C MET A 198 0.62 17.26 16.74
N ASP A 199 0.57 18.58 16.87
CA ASP A 199 -0.32 19.28 17.80
C ASP A 199 -1.70 19.56 17.18
N GLU A 200 -2.59 20.22 17.93
CA GLU A 200 -3.94 20.57 17.49
C GLU A 200 -3.93 21.52 16.27
N GLU A 201 -2.85 22.27 16.07
CA GLU A 201 -2.65 23.16 14.93
C GLU A 201 -1.98 22.45 13.72
N GLY A 202 -1.71 21.15 13.81
CA GLY A 202 -1.06 20.37 12.76
C GLY A 202 0.45 20.61 12.64
N ARG A 203 1.10 21.18 13.65
CA ARG A 203 2.56 21.38 13.70
C ARG A 203 3.24 20.16 14.32
N PRO A 204 4.46 19.78 13.89
CA PRO A 204 5.17 18.65 14.47
C PRO A 204 5.40 18.81 15.99
N SER A 205 5.05 17.77 16.77
CA SER A 205 5.07 17.79 18.24
C SER A 205 5.95 16.68 18.86
N LEU A 206 7.00 16.28 18.15
CA LEU A 206 7.82 15.11 18.52
C LEU A 206 8.80 15.35 19.69
N ASN A 207 9.12 16.60 20.03
CA ASN A 207 10.07 16.91 21.11
C ASN A 207 9.39 16.82 22.50
N THR A 208 9.02 15.60 22.90
CA THR A 208 8.27 15.31 24.13
C THR A 208 8.88 14.17 24.93
N GLU A 209 8.57 14.12 26.22
CA GLU A 209 8.97 13.00 27.08
C GLU A 209 8.37 11.66 26.61
N ALA A 210 7.16 11.69 26.03
CA ALA A 210 6.51 10.51 25.46
C ALA A 210 7.34 9.92 24.31
N THR A 211 7.81 10.74 23.38
CA THR A 211 8.72 10.31 22.30
C THR A 211 9.99 9.69 22.84
N VAL A 212 10.62 10.34 23.83
CA VAL A 212 11.85 9.83 24.46
C VAL A 212 11.61 8.47 25.11
N LYS A 213 10.49 8.29 25.83
CA LYS A 213 10.12 7.02 26.47
C LYS A 213 9.85 5.91 25.46
N ALA A 214 9.10 6.21 24.39
CA ALA A 214 8.78 5.26 23.34
C ALA A 214 10.05 4.76 22.62
N ILE A 215 10.96 5.68 22.24
CA ILE A 215 12.24 5.31 21.63
C ILE A 215 13.08 4.47 22.59
N ARG A 216 13.17 4.87 23.86
CA ARG A 216 13.91 4.12 24.89
C ARG A 216 13.34 2.71 25.07
N LEU A 217 12.02 2.53 25.02
CA LEU A 217 11.40 1.21 25.11
C LEU A 217 11.86 0.30 23.95
N ILE A 218 11.83 0.79 22.70
CA ILE A 218 12.30 0.01 21.55
C ILE A 218 13.79 -0.31 21.66
N LEU A 219 14.62 0.66 22.07
CA LEU A 219 16.05 0.42 22.31
C LEU A 219 16.28 -0.61 23.42
N ASP A 220 15.51 -0.56 24.51
CA ASP A 220 15.60 -1.54 25.59
C ASP A 220 15.18 -2.93 25.11
N LEU A 221 14.12 -3.06 24.29
CA LEU A 221 13.73 -4.34 23.69
C LEU A 221 14.89 -4.95 22.88
N ARG A 222 15.64 -4.12 22.14
CA ARG A 222 16.78 -4.54 21.31
C ARG A 222 18.04 -4.85 22.11
N ASP A 223 18.46 -3.92 22.97
CA ASP A 223 19.82 -3.91 23.52
C ASP A 223 19.88 -4.53 24.92
N LYS A 224 18.86 -4.25 25.74
CA LYS A 224 18.78 -4.66 27.13
C LYS A 224 18.11 -6.02 27.28
N TYR A 225 16.90 -6.17 26.76
CA TYR A 225 16.13 -7.42 26.82
C TYR A 225 16.52 -8.38 25.68
N ARG A 226 17.02 -7.84 24.56
CA ARG A 226 17.47 -8.62 23.39
C ARG A 226 16.39 -9.54 22.82
N VAL A 227 15.13 -9.12 22.90
CA VAL A 227 13.96 -9.89 22.46
C VAL A 227 13.55 -9.60 21.02
N ILE A 228 14.21 -8.62 20.38
CA ILE A 228 13.99 -8.24 18.97
C ILE A 228 15.32 -8.25 18.21
N PRO A 229 15.29 -8.38 16.86
CA PRO A 229 16.50 -8.31 16.03
C PRO A 229 17.27 -7.00 16.20
N GLY A 230 18.58 -7.01 15.92
CA GLY A 230 19.41 -5.79 15.93
C GLY A 230 19.10 -4.81 14.79
N THR A 231 18.51 -5.31 13.71
CA THR A 231 17.83 -4.57 12.63
C THR A 231 16.86 -5.53 11.94
N THR A 232 15.73 -5.03 11.43
CA THR A 232 14.83 -5.81 10.58
C THR A 232 13.99 -4.88 9.73
N ASP A 233 13.83 -5.25 8.45
CA ASP A 233 12.87 -4.63 7.54
C ASP A 233 11.53 -5.40 7.56
N TYR A 234 10.60 -4.96 6.71
CA TYR A 234 9.27 -5.56 6.61
C TYR A 234 9.33 -7.03 6.15
N ASP A 235 10.03 -7.30 5.05
CA ASP A 235 10.10 -8.63 4.45
C ASP A 235 10.76 -9.64 5.38
N THR A 236 11.82 -9.23 6.09
CA THR A 236 12.50 -10.07 7.09
C THR A 236 11.58 -10.35 8.28
N ALA A 237 10.85 -9.34 8.77
CA ALA A 237 9.90 -9.52 9.86
C ALA A 237 8.77 -10.49 9.47
N GLU A 238 8.20 -10.31 8.28
CA GLU A 238 7.14 -11.17 7.75
C GLU A 238 7.64 -12.63 7.57
N ALA A 239 8.79 -12.81 6.92
CA ALA A 239 9.35 -14.11 6.63
C ALA A 239 9.67 -14.88 7.92
N THR A 240 10.37 -14.25 8.87
CA THR A 240 10.76 -14.91 10.12
C THR A 240 9.56 -15.31 10.99
N PHE A 241 8.48 -14.51 10.98
CA PHE A 241 7.23 -14.87 11.64
C PHE A 241 6.55 -16.07 10.94
N LYS A 242 6.46 -16.06 9.60
CA LYS A 242 5.89 -17.17 8.81
C LYS A 242 6.68 -18.48 8.95
N GLU A 243 7.99 -18.38 9.10
CA GLU A 243 8.89 -19.51 9.37
C GLU A 243 8.79 -20.05 10.81
N GLN A 244 7.93 -19.46 11.65
CA GLN A 244 7.75 -19.80 13.07
C GLN A 244 9.00 -19.60 13.92
N ARG A 245 9.90 -18.70 13.49
CA ARG A 245 11.14 -18.32 14.19
C ARG A 245 10.96 -17.18 15.18
N VAL A 246 9.77 -16.60 15.22
CA VAL A 246 9.33 -15.55 16.15
C VAL A 246 8.02 -15.99 16.79
N ALA A 247 7.82 -15.60 18.05
CA ALA A 247 6.73 -16.06 18.90
C ALA A 247 5.35 -15.55 18.51
#